data_AF-A0A090E5N3-F1
#
_entry.id   AF-A0A090E5N3-F1
#
_cell.length_a   1.000
_cell.length_b   1.000
_cell.length_c   1.000
_cell.angle_alpha   90.00
_cell.angle_beta   90.00
_cell.angle_gamma   90.00
#
_symmetry.space_group_name_H-M   'P 1'
#
loop_
_entity.id
_entity.type
_entity.pdbx_description
1 polymer ?
#
loop_
_entity_poly.entity_id
_entity_poly.type
_entity_poly.pdbx_seq_one_letter_code
_entity_poly.pdbx_strand_id
1 'polypeptide(L)'
;MFEAHGKDPWVDTDAEVTLHEGAIGYPTDEGFIRISGGVYAESVVSVSRFAENQLAEVRLYPLELRCTERFANRGVPRLAPRGQARAILERLQMLSKPFGTQIEIENGIGLIRTKPNSAQSGT
;
A
#
# COMPACT_ATOMS: atom_id res chain seq x y z
N MET A 1 10.73 3.10 -29.27
CA MET A 1 10.34 3.18 -27.85
C MET A 1 9.23 4.22 -27.67
N PHE A 2 9.51 5.52 -27.72
CA PHE A 2 8.50 6.59 -27.58
C PHE A 2 7.27 6.45 -28.51
N GLU A 3 7.49 6.22 -29.81
CA GLU A 3 6.42 6.09 -30.81
C GLU A 3 5.41 4.97 -30.48
N ALA A 4 5.89 3.82 -29.99
CA ALA A 4 5.04 2.69 -29.60
C ALA A 4 4.09 3.02 -28.43
N HIS A 5 4.36 4.11 -27.71
CA HIS A 5 3.56 4.60 -26.59
C HIS A 5 2.89 5.95 -26.90
N GLY A 6 2.89 6.40 -28.15
CA GLY A 6 2.31 7.67 -28.57
C GLY A 6 2.97 8.89 -27.91
N LYS A 7 4.27 8.80 -27.64
CA LYS A 7 5.08 9.85 -27.00
C LYS A 7 5.98 10.55 -28.01
N ASP A 8 6.17 11.85 -27.83
CA ASP A 8 7.08 12.67 -28.65
C ASP A 8 8.46 12.73 -27.96
N PRO A 9 9.53 12.18 -28.55
CA PRO A 9 10.86 12.15 -27.93
C PRO A 9 11.48 13.55 -27.73
N TRP A 10 10.93 14.61 -28.33
CA TRP A 10 11.39 15.99 -28.14
C TRP A 10 10.69 16.70 -26.97
N VAL A 11 9.57 16.15 -26.49
CA VAL A 11 8.73 16.76 -25.45
C VAL A 11 8.65 15.86 -24.21
N ASP A 12 8.49 14.55 -24.43
CA ASP A 12 8.34 13.53 -23.40
C ASP A 12 9.70 12.95 -22.99
N THR A 13 9.78 12.47 -21.76
CA THR A 13 10.93 11.74 -21.24
C THR A 13 10.63 10.25 -21.13
N ASP A 14 11.67 9.46 -20.88
CA ASP A 14 11.54 8.03 -20.62
C ASP A 14 10.55 7.74 -19.46
N ALA A 15 10.39 8.67 -18.52
CA ALA A 15 9.42 8.56 -17.44
C ALA A 15 7.97 8.49 -17.93
N GLU A 16 7.59 9.25 -18.96
CA GLU A 16 6.25 9.19 -19.56
C GLU A 16 6.03 7.88 -20.33
N VAL A 17 7.10 7.30 -20.88
CA VAL A 17 7.07 5.97 -21.48
C VAL A 17 6.86 4.90 -20.42
N THR A 18 7.67 4.89 -19.35
CA THR A 18 7.54 3.95 -18.23
C THR A 18 6.18 4.03 -17.55
N LEU A 19 5.60 5.22 -17.40
CA LEU A 19 4.25 5.40 -16.88
C LEU A 19 3.20 4.70 -17.74
N HIS A 20 3.32 4.84 -19.05
CA HIS A 20 2.41 4.23 -20.00
C HIS A 20 2.59 2.70 -19.99
N GLU A 21 3.83 2.20 -19.98
CA GLU A 21 4.14 0.78 -19.82
C GLU A 21 3.58 0.20 -18.52
N GLY A 22 3.67 0.93 -17.40
CA GLY A 22 3.08 0.52 -16.13
C GLY A 22 1.54 0.48 -16.16
N ALA A 23 0.90 1.29 -17.01
CA ALA A 23 -0.56 1.35 -17.12
C ALA A 23 -1.12 0.26 -18.06
N ILE A 24 -0.47 0.06 -19.21
CA ILE A 24 -1.00 -0.82 -20.27
C ILE A 24 -0.18 -2.10 -20.46
N GLY A 25 1.08 -2.12 -20.04
CA GLY A 25 2.02 -3.22 -20.21
C GLY A 25 3.22 -2.88 -21.10
N TYR A 26 4.15 -3.83 -21.26
CA TYR A 26 5.20 -3.72 -22.28
C TYR A 26 4.66 -4.17 -23.65
N PRO A 27 5.11 -3.54 -24.75
CA PRO A 27 4.71 -3.92 -26.09
C PRO A 27 5.33 -5.27 -26.46
N THR A 28 4.52 -6.15 -27.05
CA THR A 28 4.89 -7.42 -27.66
C THR A 28 4.19 -7.55 -29.01
N ASP A 29 4.61 -8.52 -29.81
CA ASP A 29 3.99 -8.82 -31.11
C ASP A 29 2.50 -9.20 -30.98
N GLU A 30 2.07 -9.64 -29.79
CA GLU A 30 0.69 -10.05 -29.49
C GLU A 30 -0.11 -8.97 -28.73
N GLY A 31 0.47 -7.79 -28.46
CA GLY A 31 -0.19 -6.69 -27.74
C GLY A 31 0.61 -6.22 -26.52
N PHE A 32 -0.08 -5.85 -25.42
CA PHE A 32 0.60 -5.38 -24.21
C PHE A 32 0.48 -6.39 -23.05
N ILE A 33 1.61 -6.74 -22.42
CA ILE A 33 1.62 -7.60 -21.23
C ILE A 33 1.56 -6.74 -19.97
N ARG A 34 0.45 -6.81 -19.24
CA ARG A 34 0.24 -6.08 -17.97
C ARG A 34 1.17 -6.59 -16.87
N ILE A 35 1.88 -5.67 -16.23
CA ILE A 35 2.97 -6.01 -15.30
C ILE A 35 2.53 -6.02 -13.83
N SER A 36 1.38 -5.42 -13.47
CA SER A 36 0.67 -5.67 -12.19
C SER A 36 -0.55 -4.75 -12.06
N GLY A 37 -1.52 -5.13 -11.21
CA GLY A 37 -2.62 -4.25 -10.78
C GLY A 37 -2.13 -3.23 -9.73
N GLY A 38 -2.69 -2.02 -9.73
CA GLY A 38 -2.22 -0.82 -9.01
C GLY A 38 -2.08 -0.86 -7.47
N VAL A 39 -2.12 -2.04 -6.84
CA VAL A 39 -1.98 -2.24 -5.39
C VAL A 39 -0.52 -2.05 -4.91
N TYR A 40 0.47 -2.07 -5.81
CA TYR A 40 1.89 -1.87 -5.47
C TYR A 40 2.21 -0.50 -4.86
N ALA A 41 1.29 0.45 -4.94
CA ALA A 41 1.46 1.83 -4.48
C ALA A 41 1.00 2.08 -3.04
N GLU A 42 0.53 1.06 -2.34
CA GLU A 42 -0.12 1.17 -1.04
C GLU A 42 0.67 0.39 0.03
N SER A 43 0.75 0.95 1.24
CA SER A 43 1.46 0.32 2.36
C SER A 43 0.84 0.71 3.71
N VAL A 44 1.34 0.14 4.80
CA VAL A 44 1.03 0.54 6.17
C VAL A 44 2.31 0.62 6.99
N VAL A 45 2.44 1.61 7.85
CA VAL A 45 3.43 1.62 8.93
C VAL A 45 2.75 1.20 10.23
N SER A 46 3.34 0.22 10.92
CA SER A 46 2.87 -0.23 12.23
C SER A 46 3.64 0.46 13.36
N VAL A 47 2.92 0.87 14.40
CA VAL A 47 3.50 1.35 15.66
C VAL A 47 2.95 0.49 16.78
N SER A 48 3.84 -0.26 17.43
CA SER A 48 3.50 -1.20 18.49
C SER A 48 3.74 -0.59 19.87
N ARG A 49 2.75 -0.67 20.74
CA ARG A 49 2.86 -0.29 22.16
C ARG A 49 2.94 -1.55 23.01
N PHE A 50 3.96 -1.61 23.85
CA PHE A 50 4.15 -2.65 24.85
C PHE A 50 3.83 -2.12 26.24
N ALA A 51 3.23 -2.96 27.08
CA ALA A 51 3.00 -2.70 28.50
C ALA A 51 3.23 -4.01 29.27
N GLU A 52 3.87 -3.93 30.44
CA GLU A 52 4.18 -5.13 31.26
C GLU A 52 4.90 -6.23 30.47
N ASN A 53 5.83 -5.82 29.59
CA ASN A 53 6.57 -6.71 28.70
C ASN A 53 5.69 -7.56 27.74
N GLN A 54 4.46 -7.12 27.51
CA GLN A 54 3.51 -7.73 26.58
C GLN A 54 3.10 -6.71 25.51
N LEU A 55 2.85 -7.18 24.29
CA LEU A 55 2.23 -6.35 23.26
C LEU A 55 0.83 -5.98 23.73
N ALA A 56 0.48 -4.70 23.72
CA ALA A 56 -0.80 -4.20 24.21
C ALA A 56 -1.65 -3.56 23.11
N GLU A 57 -1.02 -2.92 22.12
CA GLU A 57 -1.72 -2.28 21.00
C GLU A 57 -0.81 -2.17 19.77
N VAL A 58 -1.36 -2.33 18.58
CA VAL A 58 -0.70 -1.96 17.31
C VAL A 58 -1.56 -0.95 16.58
N ARG A 59 -0.96 0.17 16.17
CA ARG A 59 -1.57 1.19 15.31
C ARG A 59 -1.04 1.04 13.89
N LEU A 60 -1.93 1.07 12.91
CA LEU A 60 -1.63 0.93 11.49
C LEU A 60 -1.95 2.25 10.79
N TYR A 61 -0.90 2.90 10.29
CA TYR A 61 -1.00 4.15 9.54
C TYR A 61 -0.91 3.83 8.04
N PRO A 62 -2.01 3.95 7.30
CA PRO A 62 -2.03 3.65 5.87
C PRO A 62 -1.29 4.72 5.07
N LEU A 63 -0.52 4.25 4.09
CA LEU A 63 0.36 5.07 3.26
C LEU A 63 0.06 4.88 1.77
N GLU A 64 0.31 5.94 1.01
CA GLU A 64 0.39 5.91 -0.44
C GLU A 64 1.81 6.29 -0.92
N LEU A 65 2.17 5.88 -2.13
CA LEU A 65 3.43 6.20 -2.80
C LEU A 65 3.28 7.28 -3.88
N ARG A 66 2.26 8.14 -3.75
CA ARG A 66 1.99 9.30 -4.63
C ARG A 66 1.83 8.92 -6.11
N CYS A 67 1.25 7.75 -6.39
CA CYS A 67 1.09 7.26 -7.76
C CYS A 67 0.11 8.08 -8.62
N THR A 68 -0.58 9.07 -8.05
CA THR A 68 -1.37 10.07 -8.77
C THR A 68 -0.54 11.29 -9.21
N GLU A 69 0.68 11.45 -8.69
CA GLU A 69 1.58 12.55 -9.04
C GLU A 69 2.49 12.20 -10.23
N ARG A 70 3.22 13.23 -10.71
CA ARG A 70 4.28 13.08 -11.72
C ARG A 70 5.24 11.98 -11.31
N PHE A 71 5.66 11.16 -12.26
CA PHE A 71 6.49 9.98 -12.01
C PHE A 71 7.69 10.24 -11.11
N ALA A 72 8.42 11.34 -11.35
CA ALA A 72 9.58 11.76 -10.56
C ALA A 72 9.30 12.00 -9.06
N ASN A 73 8.04 12.19 -8.67
CA ASN A 73 7.62 12.42 -7.29
C ASN A 73 7.03 11.16 -6.63
N ARG A 74 6.97 10.04 -7.35
CA ARG A 74 6.46 8.76 -6.83
C ARG A 74 7.49 8.07 -5.94
N GLY A 75 7.01 7.15 -5.11
CA GLY A 75 7.86 6.30 -4.26
C GLY A 75 8.21 6.90 -2.89
N VAL A 76 7.92 8.19 -2.66
CA VAL A 76 8.04 8.80 -1.32
C VAL A 76 6.76 8.52 -0.53
N PRO A 77 6.83 7.78 0.59
CA PRO A 77 5.63 7.45 1.36
C PRO A 77 4.98 8.67 2.00
N ARG A 78 3.65 8.75 1.93
CA ARG A 78 2.83 9.72 2.68
C ARG A 78 1.60 9.05 3.25
N LEU A 79 1.00 9.67 4.27
CA LEU A 79 -0.32 9.24 4.78
C LEU A 79 -1.33 9.25 3.63
N ALA A 80 -2.03 8.12 3.48
CA ALA A 80 -3.02 7.97 2.42
C ALA A 80 -4.21 8.93 2.66
N PRO A 81 -4.79 9.51 1.59
CA PRO A 81 -6.03 10.27 1.68
C PRO A 81 -7.16 9.42 2.27
N ARG A 82 -8.12 10.05 2.96
CA ARG A 82 -9.16 9.36 3.75
C ARG A 82 -9.84 8.17 3.05
N GLY A 83 -10.21 8.32 1.77
CA GLY A 83 -10.87 7.25 1.01
C GLY A 83 -9.95 6.06 0.76
N GLN A 84 -8.72 6.32 0.33
CA GLN A 84 -7.72 5.30 0.07
C GLN A 84 -7.23 4.63 1.37
N ALA A 85 -6.99 5.42 2.42
CA ALA A 85 -6.66 4.94 3.76
C ALA A 85 -7.68 3.90 4.24
N ARG A 86 -8.97 4.20 4.08
CA ARG A 86 -10.05 3.28 4.43
C ARG A 86 -10.01 2.00 3.60
N ALA A 87 -9.84 2.10 2.28
CA ALA A 87 -9.76 0.94 1.40
C ALA A 87 -8.56 0.03 1.74
N ILE A 88 -7.41 0.61 2.05
CA ILE A 88 -6.22 -0.13 2.51
C ILE A 88 -6.52 -0.90 3.79
N LEU A 89 -7.11 -0.24 4.79
CA LEU A 89 -7.42 -0.83 6.09
C LEU A 89 -8.53 -1.88 6.01
N GLU A 90 -9.57 -1.68 5.19
CA GLU A 90 -10.65 -2.67 4.97
C GLU A 90 -10.11 -3.91 4.26
N ARG A 91 -9.22 -3.74 3.28
CA ARG A 91 -8.54 -4.87 2.63
C ARG A 91 -7.67 -5.63 3.63
N LEU A 92 -6.91 -4.92 4.47
CA LEU A 92 -6.08 -5.55 5.49
C LEU A 92 -6.94 -6.29 6.53
N GLN A 93 -8.06 -5.72 6.95
CA GLN A 93 -9.03 -6.37 7.84
C GLN A 93 -9.54 -7.69 7.24
N MET A 94 -9.93 -7.69 5.95
CA MET A 94 -10.36 -8.89 5.23
C MET A 94 -9.27 -9.97 5.20
N LEU A 95 -8.04 -9.59 4.85
CA LEU A 95 -6.90 -10.51 4.76
C LEU A 95 -6.46 -11.04 6.12
N SER A 96 -6.62 -10.25 7.18
CA SER A 96 -6.23 -10.61 8.54
C SER A 96 -7.26 -11.47 9.27
N LYS A 97 -8.52 -11.46 8.84
CA LYS A 97 -9.64 -12.19 9.48
C LYS A 97 -9.39 -13.71 9.63
N PRO A 98 -8.86 -14.45 8.64
CA PRO A 98 -8.57 -15.88 8.79
C PRO A 98 -7.54 -16.19 9.88
N PHE A 99 -6.71 -15.22 10.25
CA PHE A 99 -5.69 -15.35 11.31
C PHE A 99 -6.20 -14.90 12.69
N GLY A 100 -7.49 -14.61 12.82
CA GLY A 100 -8.10 -14.17 14.09
C GLY A 100 -7.69 -12.76 14.53
N THR A 101 -7.08 -11.96 13.65
CA THR A 101 -6.68 -10.59 13.97
C THR A 101 -7.84 -9.64 13.67
N GLN A 102 -8.29 -8.91 14.70
CA GLN A 102 -9.32 -7.89 14.58
C GLN A 102 -8.66 -6.51 14.44
N ILE A 103 -9.04 -5.79 13.38
CA ILE A 103 -8.58 -4.41 13.13
C ILE A 103 -9.80 -3.49 13.23
N GLU A 104 -9.81 -2.62 14.23
CA GLU A 104 -10.79 -1.53 14.35
C GLU A 104 -10.28 -0.30 13.56
N ILE A 105 -11.15 0.41 12.86
CA ILE A 105 -10.75 1.61 12.10
C ILE A 105 -11.27 2.85 12.83
N GLU A 106 -10.37 3.59 13.46
CA GLU A 106 -10.68 4.81 14.21
C GLU A 106 -9.92 5.99 13.60
N ASN A 107 -10.64 7.04 13.17
CA ASN A 107 -10.04 8.27 12.61
C ASN A 107 -9.01 8.04 11.49
N GLY A 108 -9.21 6.99 10.67
CA GLY A 108 -8.29 6.64 9.56
C GLY A 108 -7.05 5.85 9.98
N ILE A 109 -7.01 5.37 11.22
CA ILE A 109 -5.95 4.52 11.77
C ILE A 109 -6.55 3.14 12.05
N GLY A 110 -5.83 2.08 11.68
CA GLY A 110 -6.18 0.71 12.09
C GLY A 110 -5.66 0.42 13.50
N LEU A 111 -6.49 -0.11 14.38
CA LEU A 111 -6.15 -0.46 15.75
C LEU A 111 -6.31 -1.96 15.96
N ILE A 112 -5.25 -2.59 16.46
CA ILE A 112 -5.28 -3.97 16.92
C ILE A 112 -5.03 -3.94 18.42
N ARG A 113 -6.02 -4.36 19.21
CA ARG A 113 -5.89 -4.53 20.65
C ARG A 113 -5.59 -5.99 20.95
N THR A 114 -4.46 -6.25 21.59
CA THR A 114 -4.11 -7.59 22.06
C THR A 114 -4.66 -7.77 23.46
N LYS A 115 -5.29 -8.93 23.72
CA LYS A 115 -5.56 -9.32 25.10
C LYS A 115 -4.23 -9.79 25.70
N PRO A 116 -3.87 -9.39 26.93
CA PRO A 116 -2.74 -10.00 27.61
C PRO A 116 -2.97 -11.51 27.65
N ASN A 117 -2.00 -12.26 27.13
CA ASN A 117 -2.11 -13.71 27.11
C ASN A 117 -2.02 -14.19 28.56
N SER A 118 -3.12 -14.72 29.11
CA SER A 118 -3.19 -15.22 30.49
C SER A 118 -2.37 -16.51 30.71
N ALA A 119 -1.57 -16.91 29.72
CA ALA A 119 -0.82 -18.16 29.68
C ALA A 119 0.69 -17.94 29.79
N GLN A 120 1.18 -17.09 30.70
CA GLN A 120 2.54 -17.19 31.28
C GLN A 120 2.53 -16.63 32.71
N SER A 121 1.81 -17.32 33.59
CA SER A 121 2.01 -17.25 35.04
C SER A 121 2.05 -18.70 35.53
N GLY A 122 3.15 -19.37 35.22
CA GLY A 122 3.37 -20.76 35.57
C GLY A 122 4.86 -21.00 35.74
N THR A 123 5.28 -20.92 37.01
CA THR A 123 6.55 -21.37 37.64
C THR A 123 7.86 -20.76 37.17
#